data_AF-A0A3E0MNJ2-F1
#
_entry.id   AF-A0A3E0MNJ2-F1
#
_cell.length_a   1.000
_cell.length_b   1.000
_cell.length_c   1.000
_cell.angle_alpha   90.00
_cell.angle_beta   90.00
_cell.angle_gamma   90.00
#
_symmetry.space_group_name_H-M   'P 1'
#
loop_
_entity.id
_entity.type
_entity.pdbx_description
1 polymer ?
#
loop_
_entity_poly.entity_id
_entity_poly.type
_entity_poly.pdbx_seq_one_letter_code
_entity_poly.pdbx_strand_id
1 'polypeptide(L)'
;FMEDFGKHGVANLKKSHVIRQLQNLYWFTIEFGVCEDPTKIYGAGIISSFGETNHIFDPETTIYPFELEKVLGNSFINSEIQGHYYRIGGLDAVYGIDFKHIH
;
A
#
# COMPACT_ATOMS: atom_id res chain seq x y z
N PHE A 1 5.67 5.76 11.40
CA PHE A 1 4.86 4.87 10.54
C PHE A 1 4.57 3.51 11.16
N MET A 2 5.44 2.48 11.07
CA MET A 2 5.07 1.13 11.52
C MET A 2 4.71 1.04 13.01
N GLU A 3 5.36 1.85 13.84
CA GLU A 3 4.99 2.01 15.25
C GLU A 3 3.56 2.59 15.42
N ASP A 4 3.26 3.69 14.72
CA ASP A 4 1.95 4.36 14.77
C ASP A 4 0.84 3.49 14.18
N PHE A 5 1.15 2.76 13.11
CA PHE A 5 0.31 1.74 12.50
C PHE A 5 -0.09 0.68 13.54
N GLY A 6 0.89 0.13 14.26
CA GLY A 6 0.65 -0.86 15.31
C GLY A 6 -0.19 -0.30 16.45
N LYS A 7 0.12 0.92 16.94
CA LYS A 7 -0.67 1.61 17.97
C LYS A 7 -2.12 1.79 17.55
N HIS A 8 -2.37 2.25 16.32
CA HIS A 8 -3.73 2.46 15.80
C HIS A 8 -4.48 1.14 15.56
N GLY A 9 -3.77 0.10 15.11
CA GLY A 9 -4.32 -1.24 14.98
C GLY A 9 -4.84 -1.78 16.32
N VAL A 10 -4.02 -1.70 17.38
CA VAL A 10 -4.42 -2.13 18.73
C VAL A 10 -5.58 -1.28 19.27
N ALA A 11 -5.52 0.05 19.11
CA ALA A 11 -6.55 0.96 19.60
C ALA A 11 -7.92 0.74 18.91
N ASN A 12 -7.94 0.24 17.68
CA ASN A 12 -9.15 0.08 16.88
C ASN A 12 -9.51 -1.39 16.56
N LEU A 13 -9.00 -2.37 17.31
CA LEU A 13 -9.23 -3.81 17.08
C LEU A 13 -10.71 -4.21 16.89
N LYS A 14 -11.65 -3.49 17.52
CA LYS A 14 -13.09 -3.76 17.43
C LYS A 14 -13.80 -3.06 16.27
N LYS A 15 -13.10 -2.21 15.51
CA LYS A 15 -13.64 -1.46 14.38
C LYS A 15 -13.15 -2.09 13.09
N SER A 16 -13.94 -3.02 12.55
CA SER A 16 -13.57 -3.79 11.35
C SER A 16 -13.26 -2.90 10.13
N HIS A 17 -13.94 -1.76 9.98
CA HIS A 17 -13.68 -0.83 8.89
C HIS A 17 -12.31 -0.15 9.02
N VAL A 18 -11.90 0.29 10.21
CA VAL A 18 -10.56 0.85 10.45
C VAL A 18 -9.48 -0.21 10.24
N ILE A 19 -9.70 -1.43 10.73
CA ILE A 19 -8.75 -2.53 10.52
C ILE A 19 -8.57 -2.81 9.02
N ARG A 20 -9.65 -2.80 8.24
CA ARG A 20 -9.58 -2.96 6.78
C ARG A 20 -8.81 -1.81 6.12
N GLN A 21 -9.06 -0.57 6.52
CA GLN A 21 -8.31 0.59 6.01
C GLN A 21 -6.82 0.47 6.31
N LEU A 22 -6.44 0.02 7.52
CA LEU A 22 -5.05 -0.24 7.87
C LEU A 22 -4.46 -1.40 7.04
N GLN A 23 -5.20 -2.48 6.83
CA GLN A 23 -4.77 -3.58 5.96
C GLN A 23 -4.51 -3.10 4.54
N ASN A 24 -5.42 -2.30 3.97
CA ASN A 24 -5.25 -1.72 2.64
C ASN A 24 -4.01 -0.81 2.58
N LEU A 25 -3.83 0.06 3.59
CA LEU A 25 -2.66 0.93 3.68
C LEU A 25 -1.37 0.13 3.69
N TYR A 26 -1.28 -0.90 4.54
CA TYR A 26 -0.13 -1.79 4.59
C TYR A 26 0.11 -2.48 3.24
N TRP A 27 -0.96 -3.05 2.66
CA TRP A 27 -0.89 -3.82 1.42
C TRP A 27 -0.37 -2.99 0.26
N PHE A 28 -0.95 -1.81 0.01
CA PHE A 28 -0.58 -0.95 -1.12
C PHE A 28 0.66 -0.08 -0.87
N THR A 29 1.32 -0.21 0.28
CA THR A 29 2.57 0.50 0.57
C THR A 29 3.71 -0.46 0.92
N ILE A 30 3.66 -1.11 2.07
CA ILE A 30 4.77 -1.95 2.57
C ILE A 30 4.86 -3.25 1.77
N GLU A 31 3.74 -3.84 1.38
CA GLU A 31 3.72 -5.12 0.68
C GLU A 31 3.88 -4.95 -0.84
N PHE A 32 3.09 -4.07 -1.47
CA PHE A 32 3.02 -3.88 -2.93
C PHE A 32 3.23 -2.43 -3.38
N GLY A 33 4.05 -1.66 -2.67
CA GLY A 33 4.36 -0.28 -3.02
C GLY A 33 5.47 -0.12 -4.07
N VAL A 34 5.31 0.91 -4.91
CA VAL A 34 6.34 1.39 -5.83
C VAL A 34 6.58 2.89 -5.67
N CYS A 35 7.75 3.39 -6.07
CA CYS A 35 8.13 4.80 -5.94
C CYS A 35 8.83 5.33 -7.19
N GLU A 36 8.95 6.65 -7.27
CA GLU A 36 9.71 7.37 -8.31
C GLU A 36 9.25 7.17 -9.76
N ASP A 37 9.82 7.98 -10.66
CA ASP A 37 9.74 7.82 -12.11
C ASP A 37 11.18 7.92 -12.68
N PRO A 38 11.73 6.86 -13.31
CA PRO A 38 11.13 5.56 -13.63
C PRO A 38 10.77 4.73 -12.39
N THR A 39 9.75 3.86 -12.52
CA THR A 39 9.22 3.03 -11.42
C THR A 39 10.31 2.22 -10.74
N LYS A 40 10.46 2.42 -9.42
CA LYS A 40 11.26 1.59 -8.52
C LYS A 40 10.36 0.81 -7.58
N ILE A 41 10.74 -0.43 -7.30
CA ILE A 41 10.01 -1.32 -6.40
C ILE A 41 10.61 -1.20 -5.00
N TYR A 42 9.76 -1.05 -3.98
CA TYR A 42 10.18 -1.16 -2.58
C TYR A 42 9.28 -2.10 -1.76
N GLY A 43 8.11 -2.47 -2.27
CA GLY A 43 7.19 -3.41 -1.63
C GLY A 43 7.78 -4.82 -1.50
N ALA A 44 7.69 -5.40 -0.31
CA ALA A 44 8.28 -6.70 0.00
C ALA A 44 7.66 -7.86 -0.82
N GLY A 45 6.36 -7.81 -1.07
CA GLY A 45 5.63 -8.79 -1.87
C GLY A 45 6.06 -8.80 -3.33
N ILE A 46 6.36 -7.62 -3.89
CA ILE A 46 6.88 -7.52 -5.26
C ILE A 46 8.33 -8.02 -5.32
N ILE A 47 9.19 -7.56 -4.40
CA ILE A 47 10.62 -7.93 -4.36
C ILE A 47 10.82 -9.45 -4.25
N SER A 48 9.96 -10.11 -3.49
CA SER A 48 10.05 -11.56 -3.26
C SER A 48 9.35 -12.42 -4.32
N SER A 49 8.64 -11.80 -5.27
CA SER A 49 7.86 -12.49 -6.30
C SER A 49 8.34 -12.13 -7.70
N PHE A 50 8.89 -13.12 -8.41
CA PHE A 50 9.31 -12.97 -9.80
C PHE A 50 8.14 -12.58 -10.72
N GLY A 51 6.95 -13.14 -10.50
CA GLY A 51 5.75 -12.82 -11.29
C GLY A 51 5.32 -11.37 -11.14
N GLU A 52 5.26 -10.88 -9.90
CA GLU A 52 4.91 -9.49 -9.58
C GLU A 52 5.96 -8.49 -10.07
N THR A 53 7.24 -8.81 -9.90
CA THR A 53 8.33 -7.97 -10.41
C THR A 53 8.20 -7.77 -11.92
N ASN A 54 7.93 -8.82 -12.69
CA ASN A 54 7.71 -8.69 -14.13
C ASN A 54 6.42 -7.94 -14.45
N HIS A 55 5.34 -8.17 -13.68
CA HIS A 55 4.07 -7.50 -13.89
C HIS A 55 4.20 -5.98 -13.76
N ILE A 56 4.97 -5.46 -12.80
CA ILE A 56 5.20 -4.01 -12.63
C ILE A 56 5.74 -3.32 -13.88
N PHE A 57 6.53 -4.03 -14.70
CA PHE A 57 7.15 -3.47 -15.91
C PHE A 57 6.37 -3.80 -17.19
N ASP A 58 5.21 -4.46 -17.08
CA ASP A 58 4.30 -4.69 -18.20
C ASP A 58 3.62 -3.35 -18.60
N PRO A 59 3.61 -2.97 -19.90
CA PRO A 59 2.92 -1.78 -20.38
C PRO A 59 1.44 -1.69 -20.03
N GLU A 60 0.76 -2.82 -19.83
CA GLU A 60 -0.66 -2.88 -19.49
C GLU A 60 -0.91 -2.70 -17.97
N THR A 61 0.14 -2.71 -17.16
CA THR A 61 0.01 -2.59 -15.70
C THR A 61 -0.38 -1.19 -15.28
N THR A 62 -1.43 -1.11 -14.46
CA THR A 62 -1.94 0.17 -13.99
C THR A 62 -1.25 0.60 -12.69
N ILE A 63 -0.60 1.76 -12.72
CA ILE A 63 0.04 2.37 -11.53
C ILE A 63 -0.57 3.76 -11.29
N TYR A 64 -1.31 3.91 -10.21
CA TYR A 64 -1.92 5.17 -9.81
C TYR A 64 -0.98 6.02 -8.94
N PRO A 65 -1.10 7.36 -8.95
CA PRO A 65 -0.47 8.17 -7.92
C PRO A 65 -1.04 7.83 -6.54
N PHE A 66 -0.19 7.79 -5.52
CA PHE A 66 -0.62 7.55 -4.15
C PHE A 66 -1.53 8.67 -3.65
N GLU A 67 -2.74 8.30 -3.24
CA GLU A 67 -3.71 9.17 -2.57
C GLU A 67 -4.28 8.39 -1.39
N LEU A 68 -4.10 8.92 -0.18
CA LEU A 68 -4.42 8.19 1.06
C LEU A 68 -5.87 7.68 1.05
N GLU A 69 -6.85 8.53 0.76
CA GLU A 69 -8.27 8.16 0.73
C GLU A 69 -8.58 7.02 -0.26
N LYS A 70 -7.97 7.06 -1.45
CA LYS A 70 -8.14 5.99 -2.46
C LYS A 70 -7.56 4.67 -1.97
N VAL A 71 -6.40 4.71 -1.31
CA VAL A 71 -5.76 3.53 -0.75
C VAL A 71 -6.59 2.95 0.39
N LEU A 72 -7.03 3.78 1.35
CA LEU A 72 -7.85 3.34 2.48
C LEU A 72 -9.18 2.72 2.02
N GLY A 73 -9.80 3.27 0.97
CA GLY A 73 -11.05 2.78 0.39
C GLY A 73 -10.92 1.57 -0.53
N ASN A 74 -9.71 1.10 -0.82
CA ASN A 74 -9.49 0.04 -1.80
C ASN A 74 -9.86 -1.36 -1.28
N SER A 75 -9.77 -2.36 -2.15
CA SER A 75 -9.82 -3.78 -1.81
C SER A 75 -8.80 -4.54 -2.62
N PHE A 76 -8.23 -5.59 -2.03
CA PHE A 76 -7.28 -6.46 -2.71
C PHE A 76 -7.66 -7.93 -2.50
N ILE A 77 -7.15 -8.79 -3.38
CA ILE A 77 -7.18 -10.24 -3.24
C ILE A 77 -5.73 -10.68 -3.01
N ASN A 78 -5.45 -11.29 -1.86
CA ASN A 78 -4.10 -11.61 -1.45
C ASN A 78 -3.50 -12.85 -2.15
N SER A 79 -4.33 -13.60 -2.87
CA SER A 79 -3.94 -14.83 -3.57
C SER A 79 -3.71 -14.64 -5.08
N GLU A 80 -3.82 -13.41 -5.59
CA GLU A 80 -3.75 -13.11 -7.02
C GLU A 80 -2.67 -12.06 -7.30
N ILE A 81 -2.24 -11.98 -8.57
CA ILE A 81 -1.40 -10.87 -9.03
C ILE A 81 -2.21 -9.57 -8.92
N GLN A 82 -1.58 -8.49 -8.46
CA GLN A 82 -2.28 -7.24 -8.24
C GLN A 82 -2.72 -6.60 -9.56
N GLY A 83 -4.00 -6.24 -9.66
CA GLY A 83 -4.53 -5.56 -10.85
C GLY A 83 -4.05 -4.11 -11.00
N HIS A 84 -3.59 -3.49 -9.92
CA HIS A 84 -3.01 -2.15 -9.92
C HIS A 84 -2.12 -1.91 -8.70
N TYR A 85 -1.32 -0.86 -8.78
CA TYR A 85 -0.40 -0.43 -7.74
C TYR A 85 -0.53 1.07 -7.47
N TYR A 86 0.10 1.53 -6.38
CA TYR A 86 0.21 2.95 -6.07
C TYR A 86 1.68 3.38 -6.04
N ARG A 87 1.97 4.47 -6.74
CA ARG A 87 3.28 5.12 -6.76
C ARG A 87 3.34 6.24 -5.74
N ILE A 88 4.27 6.13 -4.81
CA ILE A 88 4.62 7.23 -3.90
C ILE A 88 5.71 8.12 -4.52
N GLY A 89 5.64 9.42 -4.26
CA GLY A 89 6.69 10.38 -4.67
C GLY A 89 7.97 10.29 -3.84
N GLY A 90 7.95 9.51 -2.74
CA GLY A 90 9.04 9.32 -1.79
C GLY A 90 8.50 8.72 -0.48
N LEU A 91 9.37 8.16 0.34
CA LEU A 91 8.96 7.48 1.60
C LEU A 91 8.25 8.42 2.58
N ASP A 92 8.51 9.73 2.51
CA ASP A 92 7.82 10.74 3.32
C ASP A 92 6.30 10.76 3.09
N ALA A 93 5.82 10.38 1.90
CA ALA A 93 4.39 10.28 1.62
C ALA A 93 3.70 9.19 2.46
N VAL A 94 4.45 8.17 2.89
CA VAL A 94 3.97 7.10 3.77
C VAL A 94 4.31 7.43 5.23
N TYR A 95 5.53 7.91 5.49
CA TYR A 95 5.99 8.18 6.85
C TYR A 95 5.32 9.39 7.51
N GLY A 96 4.87 10.35 6.71
CA GLY A 96 4.15 11.54 7.15
C GLY A 96 2.64 11.36 7.30
N ILE A 97 2.09 10.15 7.12
CA ILE A 97 0.65 9.90 7.30
C ILE A 97 0.25 10.18 8.75
N ASP A 98 -0.70 11.11 8.94
CA ASP A 98 -1.35 11.33 10.22
C ASP A 98 -2.51 10.34 10.39
N PHE A 99 -2.26 9.31 11.19
CA PHE A 99 -3.21 8.23 11.47
C PHE A 99 -4.48 8.70 12.20
N LYS A 100 -4.52 9.93 12.75
CA LYS A 100 -5.75 10.50 13.33
C LYS A 100 -6.86 10.66 12.30
N HIS A 101 -6.53 10.70 11.01
CA HIS A 101 -7.52 10.78 9.94
C HIS A 101 -8.11 9.42 9.56
N ILE A 102 -7.63 8.31 10.11
CA ILE A 102 -8.14 6.96 9.86
C ILE A 102 -9.09 6.56 11.01
N HIS A 103 -10.41 6.61 10.78
CA HIS A 103 -11.42 6.44 11.85
C HIS A 103 -12.68 5.67 11.45
#